data_AF-S3HP81-F1
#
_entry.id   AF-S3HP81-F1
#
_cell.length_a   1.000
_cell.length_b   1.000
_cell.length_c   1.000
_cell.angle_alpha   90.00
_cell.angle_beta   90.00
_cell.angle_gamma   90.00
#
_symmetry.space_group_name_H-M   'P 1'
#
loop_
_entity.id
_entity.type
_entity.pdbx_description
1 polymer ?
#
loop_
_entity_poly.entity_id
_entity_poly.type
_entity_poly.pdbx_seq_one_letter_code
_entity_poly.pdbx_strand_id
1 'polypeptide(L)'
;YFWHLTLPLISLSLAAFATTTLLTKNSFIEEIKKQYVVTARAKGLNERKVLYGHVFRNAMLIIIAGFPGAFISAFFTGSLLIENIFSLDGLGRLGYLSVVNRDYPIVFATLYIFSLLGLFVSLISDLIYTWIDPRIDFERRDV
;
A
#
# COMPACT_ATOMS: atom_id res chain seq x y z
N TYR A 1 3.06 -29.30 5.90
CA TYR A 1 2.43 -27.98 6.17
C TYR A 1 3.12 -26.85 5.40
N PHE A 2 4.44 -26.65 5.54
CA PHE A 2 5.19 -25.58 4.85
C PHE A 2 4.98 -25.54 3.31
N TRP A 3 4.93 -26.70 2.65
CA TRP A 3 4.71 -26.81 1.19
C TRP A 3 3.36 -26.28 0.70
N HIS A 4 2.33 -26.23 1.54
CA HIS A 4 1.03 -25.64 1.17
C HIS A 4 1.01 -24.12 1.33
N LEU A 5 1.95 -23.55 2.10
CA LEU A 5 2.07 -22.11 2.32
C LEU A 5 3.04 -21.44 1.34
N THR A 6 4.01 -22.16 0.79
CA THR A 6 5.02 -21.59 -0.11
C THR A 6 4.43 -20.98 -1.38
N LEU A 7 3.49 -21.68 -2.04
CA LEU A 7 2.85 -21.19 -3.28
C LEU A 7 2.00 -19.93 -3.05
N PRO A 8 1.10 -19.87 -2.05
CA PRO A 8 0.40 -18.64 -1.68
C PRO A 8 1.34 -17.48 -1.32
N LEU A 9 2.39 -17.74 -0.52
CA LEU A 9 3.34 -16.69 -0.12
C LEU A 9 4.09 -16.11 -1.31
N ILE A 10 4.58 -16.97 -2.21
CA ILE A 10 5.33 -16.54 -3.40
C ILE A 10 4.42 -15.76 -4.33
N SER A 11 3.17 -16.20 -4.52
CA SER A 11 2.18 -15.47 -5.33
C SER A 11 1.88 -14.09 -4.76
N LEU A 12 1.65 -13.99 -3.44
CA LEU A 12 1.42 -12.73 -2.74
C LEU A 12 2.64 -11.79 -2.87
N SER A 13 3.84 -12.33 -2.67
CA SER A 13 5.09 -11.58 -2.75
C SER A 13 5.36 -11.06 -4.15
N LEU A 14 5.13 -11.86 -5.18
CA LEU A 14 5.27 -11.46 -6.59
C LEU A 14 4.27 -10.36 -6.96
N ALA A 15 3.00 -10.49 -6.55
CA ALA A 15 1.97 -9.50 -6.82
C ALA A 15 2.29 -8.15 -6.14
N ALA A 16 2.67 -8.17 -4.86
CA ALA A 16 3.09 -6.99 -4.12
C ALA A 16 4.37 -6.37 -4.71
N PHE A 17 5.32 -7.19 -5.12
CA PHE A 17 6.57 -6.71 -5.74
C PHE A 17 6.31 -6.02 -7.08
N ALA A 18 5.48 -6.62 -7.94
CA ALA A 18 5.16 -6.07 -9.26
C ALA A 18 4.47 -4.70 -9.14
N THR A 19 3.47 -4.59 -8.26
CA THR A 19 2.74 -3.33 -8.01
C THR A 19 3.64 -2.27 -7.40
N THR A 20 4.44 -2.62 -6.38
CA THR A 20 5.39 -1.69 -5.75
C THR A 20 6.43 -1.18 -6.75
N THR A 21 6.96 -2.06 -7.62
CA THR A 21 7.94 -1.68 -8.64
C THR A 21 7.36 -0.71 -9.67
N LEU A 22 6.13 -0.96 -10.13
CA LEU A 22 5.44 -0.07 -11.08
C LEU A 22 5.15 1.29 -10.46
N LEU A 23 4.61 1.31 -9.23
CA LEU A 23 4.36 2.56 -8.49
C LEU A 23 5.64 3.36 -8.29
N THR A 24 6.70 2.69 -7.82
CA THR A 24 8.01 3.32 -7.62
C THR A 24 8.53 3.92 -8.93
N LYS A 25 8.52 3.17 -10.02
CA LYS A 25 8.97 3.67 -11.33
C LYS A 25 8.19 4.90 -11.77
N ASN A 26 6.86 4.89 -11.61
CA ASN A 26 6.01 6.00 -12.01
C ASN A 26 6.27 7.25 -11.16
N SER A 27 6.35 7.12 -9.83
CA SER A 27 6.65 8.23 -8.93
C SER A 27 8.01 8.88 -9.22
N PHE A 28 9.04 8.08 -9.54
CA PHE A 28 10.34 8.63 -9.92
C PHE A 28 10.30 9.40 -11.24
N ILE A 29 9.57 8.90 -12.25
CA ILE A 29 9.43 9.58 -13.55
C ILE A 29 8.70 10.92 -13.39
N GLU A 30 7.67 10.97 -12.54
CA GLU A 30 6.95 12.20 -12.23
C GLU A 30 7.82 13.21 -11.49
N GLU A 31 8.57 12.77 -10.49
CA GLU A 31 9.45 13.64 -9.70
C GLU A 31 10.59 14.24 -10.52
N ILE A 32 11.19 13.47 -11.45
CA ILE A 32 12.26 13.95 -12.33
C ILE A 32 11.78 15.10 -13.25
N LYS A 33 10.49 15.14 -13.60
CA LYS A 33 9.93 16.17 -14.49
C LYS A 33 9.58 17.48 -13.78
N LYS A 34 9.68 17.55 -12.45
CA LYS A 34 9.28 18.73 -11.68
C LYS A 34 10.35 19.85 -11.75
N GLN A 35 9.89 21.09 -11.65
CA GLN A 35 10.72 22.29 -11.79
C GLN A 35 11.87 22.35 -10.78
N TYR A 36 11.70 21.82 -9.56
CA TYR A 36 12.76 21.82 -8.54
C TYR A 36 13.99 21.00 -8.98
N VAL A 37 13.81 19.97 -9.83
CA VAL A 37 14.91 19.17 -10.39
C VAL A 37 15.69 19.98 -11.43
N VAL A 38 14.98 20.74 -12.26
CA VAL A 38 15.59 21.64 -13.26
C VAL A 38 16.40 22.73 -12.56
N THR A 39 15.85 23.33 -11.50
CA THR A 39 16.57 24.32 -10.69
C THR A 39 17.79 23.72 -9.98
N ALA A 40 17.68 22.50 -9.45
CA ALA A 40 18.81 21.81 -8.82
C ALA A 40 19.94 21.53 -9.82
N ARG A 41 19.61 21.13 -11.06
CA ARG A 41 20.58 20.97 -12.14
C ARG A 41 21.20 22.32 -12.55
N ALA A 42 20.40 23.38 -12.66
CA ALA A 42 20.88 24.72 -12.99
C ALA A 42 21.85 25.28 -11.93
N LYS A 43 21.73 24.85 -10.66
CA LYS A 43 22.68 25.16 -9.58
C LYS A 43 24.00 24.38 -9.66
N GLY A 44 24.20 23.50 -10.64
CA GLY A 44 25.43 22.73 -10.82
C GLY A 44 25.55 21.50 -9.92
N LEU A 45 24.45 21.01 -9.34
CA LEU A 45 24.48 19.78 -8.54
C LEU A 45 24.67 18.54 -9.43
N ASN A 46 25.59 17.65 -9.03
CA ASN A 46 25.76 16.35 -9.69
C ASN A 46 24.45 15.55 -9.68
N GLU A 47 24.17 14.83 -10.79
CA GLU A 47 22.93 14.04 -10.95
C GLU A 47 22.68 13.06 -9.80
N ARG A 48 23.73 12.45 -9.25
CA ARG A 48 23.62 11.55 -8.09
C ARG A 48 23.11 12.28 -6.83
N LYS A 49 23.54 13.52 -6.60
CA LYS A 49 23.07 14.32 -5.45
C LYS A 49 21.62 14.74 -5.62
N VAL A 50 21.21 15.09 -6.84
CA VAL A 50 19.81 15.43 -7.15
C VAL A 50 18.91 14.20 -7.00
N LEU A 51 19.35 13.04 -7.50
CA LEU A 51 18.61 11.79 -7.42
C LEU A 51 18.41 11.34 -5.98
N TYR A 52 19.48 11.15 -5.20
CA TYR A 52 19.37 10.62 -3.83
C TYR A 52 18.88 11.67 -2.81
N GLY A 53 19.23 12.93 -3.00
CA GLY A 53 18.92 13.99 -2.03
C GLY A 53 17.52 14.59 -2.20
N HIS A 54 17.08 14.80 -3.45
CA HIS A 54 15.81 15.49 -3.74
C HIS A 54 14.75 14.55 -4.30
N VAL A 55 15.05 13.85 -5.40
CA VAL A 55 14.07 13.01 -6.10
C VAL A 55 13.67 11.80 -5.25
N PHE A 56 14.64 11.08 -4.67
CA PHE A 56 14.39 9.87 -3.89
C PHE A 56 13.54 10.16 -2.65
N ARG A 57 13.92 11.20 -1.88
CA ARG A 57 13.18 11.59 -0.68
C ARG A 57 11.74 11.98 -1.02
N ASN A 58 11.52 12.73 -2.11
CA ASN A 58 10.19 13.17 -2.49
C ASN A 58 9.33 12.06 -3.12
N ALA A 59 9.93 11.20 -3.96
CA ALA A 59 9.25 10.07 -4.56
C ALA A 59 8.82 9.03 -3.50
N MET A 60 9.66 8.79 -2.49
CA MET A 60 9.32 7.89 -1.39
C MET A 60 8.12 8.38 -0.59
N LEU A 61 7.95 9.69 -0.40
CA LEU A 61 6.76 10.23 0.28
C LEU A 61 5.48 9.89 -0.48
N ILE A 62 5.48 9.97 -1.82
CA ILE A 62 4.32 9.60 -2.65
C ILE A 62 4.01 8.11 -2.54
N ILE A 63 5.04 7.26 -2.51
CA ILE A 63 4.86 5.80 -2.39
C ILE A 63 4.31 5.45 -1.01
N ILE A 64 4.84 6.07 0.05
CA ILE A 64 4.34 5.90 1.40
C ILE A 64 2.90 6.41 1.47
N ALA A 65 2.59 7.57 0.85
CA ALA A 65 1.25 8.17 0.68
C ALA A 65 0.20 7.24 0.07
N GLY A 66 0.63 6.37 -0.86
CA GLY A 66 -0.23 5.38 -1.49
C GLY A 66 -0.35 4.07 -0.72
N PHE A 67 0.52 3.80 0.25
CA PHE A 67 0.66 2.50 0.89
C PHE A 67 -0.61 1.99 1.60
N PRO A 68 -1.31 2.76 2.46
CA PRO A 68 -2.50 2.23 3.15
C PRO A 68 -3.63 1.86 2.19
N GLY A 69 -3.89 2.69 1.17
CA GLY A 69 -4.92 2.38 0.17
C GLY A 69 -4.56 1.14 -0.66
N ALA A 70 -3.31 1.04 -1.08
CA ALA A 70 -2.78 -0.13 -1.79
C ALA A 70 -2.83 -1.39 -0.90
N PHE A 71 -2.53 -1.26 0.39
CA PHE A 71 -2.54 -2.38 1.32
C PHE A 71 -3.96 -2.88 1.58
N ILE A 72 -4.92 -1.98 1.83
CA ILE A 72 -6.32 -2.36 2.04
C ILE A 72 -6.87 -3.05 0.78
N SER A 73 -6.67 -2.45 -0.40
CA SER A 73 -7.14 -3.05 -1.66
C SER A 73 -6.49 -4.41 -1.95
N ALA A 74 -5.19 -4.56 -1.72
CA ALA A 74 -4.47 -5.82 -1.86
C ALA A 74 -4.92 -6.86 -0.81
N PHE A 75 -5.21 -6.45 0.42
CA PHE A 75 -5.66 -7.35 1.47
C PHE A 75 -7.05 -7.91 1.15
N PHE A 76 -8.02 -7.05 0.83
CA PHE A 76 -9.38 -7.48 0.50
C PHE A 76 -9.44 -8.30 -0.80
N THR A 77 -8.79 -7.84 -1.86
CA THR A 77 -8.85 -8.49 -3.18
C THR A 77 -7.96 -9.74 -3.23
N GLY A 78 -6.76 -9.64 -2.64
CA GLY A 78 -5.77 -10.71 -2.63
C GLY A 78 -6.13 -11.86 -1.71
N SER A 79 -6.64 -11.60 -0.50
CA SER A 79 -7.10 -12.65 0.44
C SER A 79 -8.19 -13.51 -0.21
N LEU A 80 -9.21 -12.90 -0.80
CA LEU A 80 -10.30 -13.62 -1.45
C LEU A 80 -9.84 -14.48 -2.64
N LEU A 81 -9.05 -13.92 -3.55
CA LEU A 81 -8.58 -14.63 -4.75
C LEU A 81 -7.63 -15.77 -4.38
N ILE A 82 -6.65 -15.52 -3.50
CA ILE A 82 -5.67 -16.53 -3.09
C ILE A 82 -6.35 -17.63 -2.28
N GLU A 83 -7.26 -17.30 -1.36
CA GLU A 83 -7.99 -18.31 -0.57
C GLU A 83 -8.87 -19.21 -1.44
N ASN A 84 -9.53 -18.66 -2.48
CA ASN A 84 -10.30 -19.47 -3.42
C ASN A 84 -9.41 -20.34 -4.31
N ILE A 85 -8.33 -19.79 -4.89
CA ILE A 85 -7.43 -20.54 -5.79
C ILE A 85 -6.71 -21.67 -5.05
N PHE A 86 -6.25 -21.41 -3.83
CA PHE A 86 -5.51 -22.38 -3.03
C PHE A 86 -6.39 -23.19 -2.08
N SER A 87 -7.72 -23.04 -2.14
CA SER A 87 -8.69 -23.74 -1.28
C SER A 87 -8.35 -23.64 0.21
N LEU A 88 -7.92 -22.46 0.65
CA LEU A 88 -7.61 -22.17 2.05
C LEU A 88 -8.91 -21.76 2.77
N ASP A 89 -9.09 -22.23 4.00
CA ASP A 89 -10.21 -21.82 4.85
C ASP A 89 -9.86 -20.50 5.55
N GLY A 90 -10.13 -19.38 4.85
CA GLY A 90 -9.90 -18.03 5.38
C GLY A 90 -11.19 -17.22 5.49
N LEU A 91 -11.07 -16.06 6.16
CA LEU A 91 -12.20 -15.16 6.43
C LEU A 91 -12.78 -14.56 5.15
N GLY A 92 -11.97 -14.39 4.11
CA GLY A 92 -12.45 -13.94 2.81
C GLY A 92 -13.38 -14.98 2.18
N ARG A 93 -12.89 -16.21 2.02
CA ARG A 93 -13.69 -17.30 1.44
C ARG A 93 -14.95 -17.60 2.26
N LEU A 94 -14.86 -17.56 3.58
CA LEU A 94 -16.01 -17.69 4.48
C LEU A 94 -17.05 -16.59 4.26
N GLY A 95 -16.63 -15.32 4.22
CA GLY A 95 -17.53 -14.20 3.93
C GLY A 95 -18.24 -14.35 2.58
N TYR A 96 -17.51 -14.74 1.54
CA TYR A 96 -18.08 -14.99 0.22
C TYR A 96 -19.14 -16.10 0.23
N LEU A 97 -18.84 -17.26 0.84
CA LEU A 97 -19.78 -18.37 0.94
C LEU A 97 -21.01 -17.99 1.77
N SER A 98 -20.85 -17.22 2.84
CA SER A 98 -21.98 -16.75 3.65
C SER A 98 -22.89 -15.78 2.90
N VAL A 99 -22.37 -14.94 2.00
CA VAL A 99 -23.19 -14.09 1.12
C VAL A 99 -24.01 -14.96 0.16
N VAL A 100 -23.40 -15.97 -0.45
CA VAL A 100 -24.08 -16.90 -1.37
C VAL A 100 -25.15 -17.72 -0.65
N ASN A 101 -24.84 -18.22 0.55
CA ASN A 101 -25.76 -19.02 1.36
C ASN A 101 -26.78 -18.17 2.15
N ARG A 102 -26.77 -16.83 1.98
CA ARG A 102 -27.63 -15.88 2.68
C ARG A 102 -27.56 -15.99 4.21
N ASP A 103 -26.39 -16.35 4.73
CA ASP A 103 -26.11 -16.43 6.15
C ASP A 103 -25.73 -15.04 6.69
N TYR A 104 -26.74 -14.18 6.82
CA TYR A 104 -26.57 -12.78 7.22
C TYR A 104 -25.75 -12.58 8.50
N PRO A 105 -25.92 -13.38 9.58
CA PRO A 105 -25.08 -13.28 10.78
C PRO A 105 -23.58 -13.38 10.49
N ILE A 106 -23.16 -14.35 9.68
CA ILE A 106 -21.74 -14.53 9.33
C ILE A 106 -21.25 -13.42 8.40
N VAL A 107 -22.10 -12.95 7.49
CA VAL A 107 -21.79 -11.79 6.63
C VAL A 107 -21.51 -10.55 7.48
N PHE A 108 -22.38 -10.22 8.45
CA PHE A 108 -22.15 -9.07 9.33
C PHE A 108 -20.91 -9.25 10.21
N ALA A 109 -20.65 -10.46 10.73
CA ALA A 109 -19.47 -10.74 11.53
C ALA A 109 -18.16 -10.55 10.72
N THR A 110 -18.11 -11.10 9.50
CA THR A 110 -16.95 -10.97 8.62
C THR A 110 -16.74 -9.52 8.19
N LEU A 111 -17.79 -8.80 7.81
CA LEU A 111 -17.72 -7.36 7.52
C LEU A 111 -17.19 -6.55 8.71
N TYR A 112 -17.70 -6.81 9.92
CA TYR A 112 -17.23 -6.14 11.13
C TYR A 112 -15.73 -6.35 11.36
N ILE A 113 -15.25 -7.60 11.27
CA ILE A 113 -13.83 -7.95 11.43
C ILE A 113 -12.99 -7.25 10.36
N PHE A 114 -13.42 -7.27 9.10
CA PHE A 114 -12.72 -6.61 8.00
C PHE A 114 -12.65 -5.09 8.18
N SER A 115 -13.74 -4.45 8.61
CA SER A 115 -13.75 -3.02 8.91
C SER A 115 -12.83 -2.68 10.08
N LEU A 116 -12.83 -3.48 11.15
CA LEU A 116 -11.96 -3.27 12.31
C LEU A 116 -10.47 -3.41 11.94
N LEU A 117 -10.13 -4.44 11.18
CA LEU A 117 -8.76 -4.63 10.66
C LEU A 117 -8.35 -3.50 9.73
N GLY A 118 -9.25 -3.07 8.84
CA GLY A 118 -9.02 -1.93 7.96
C GLY A 118 -8.71 -0.65 8.74
N LEU A 119 -9.50 -0.34 9.76
CA LEU A 119 -9.25 0.79 10.66
C LEU A 119 -7.91 0.67 11.38
N PHE A 120 -7.56 -0.51 11.87
CA PHE A 120 -6.29 -0.75 12.56
C PHE A 120 -5.08 -0.54 11.64
N VAL A 121 -5.16 -1.04 10.41
CA VAL A 121 -4.13 -0.83 9.37
C VAL A 121 -4.02 0.63 8.98
N SER A 122 -5.15 1.33 8.79
CA SER A 122 -5.16 2.76 8.51
C SER A 122 -4.49 3.54 9.64
N LEU A 123 -4.79 3.22 10.90
CA LEU A 123 -4.16 3.85 12.06
C LEU A 123 -2.64 3.62 12.11
N ILE A 124 -2.19 2.39 11.85
CA ILE A 124 -0.75 2.08 11.75
C ILE A 124 -0.11 2.92 10.63
N SER A 125 -0.80 3.02 9.49
CA SER A 125 -0.28 3.82 8.38
C SER A 125 -0.16 5.29 8.76
N ASP A 126 -1.18 5.88 9.38
CA ASP A 126 -1.20 7.27 9.86
C ASP A 126 -0.04 7.55 10.84
N LEU A 127 0.26 6.59 11.72
CA LEU A 127 1.41 6.67 12.62
C LEU A 127 2.74 6.63 11.86
N ILE A 128 2.87 5.71 10.89
CA ILE A 128 4.07 5.60 10.04
C ILE A 128 4.27 6.89 9.24
N TYR A 129 3.22 7.51 8.72
CA TYR A 129 3.32 8.81 8.06
C TYR A 129 3.88 9.88 8.97
N THR A 130 3.31 10.00 10.17
CA THR A 130 3.72 11.02 11.15
C THR A 130 5.19 10.84 11.54
N TRP A 131 5.66 9.59 11.62
CA TRP A 131 7.07 9.29 11.91
C TRP A 131 8.01 9.59 10.74
N ILE A 132 7.62 9.30 9.51
CA ILE A 132 8.48 9.47 8.34
C ILE A 132 8.52 10.94 7.89
N ASP A 133 7.41 11.67 8.02
CA ASP A 133 7.33 13.07 7.64
C ASP A 133 6.82 13.99 8.77
N PRO A 134 7.72 14.47 9.64
CA PRO A 134 7.39 15.49 10.64
C PRO A 134 7.18 16.89 10.03
N ARG A 135 7.17 17.06 8.68
CA ARG A 135 6.81 18.33 8.02
C ARG A 135 5.33 18.41 7.63
N ILE A 136 4.54 17.35 7.85
CA ILE A 136 3.08 17.46 7.87
C ILE A 136 2.70 18.11 9.22
N ASP A 137 3.16 19.35 9.37
CA ASP A 137 2.68 20.24 10.40
C ASP A 137 1.28 20.66 9.94
N PHE A 138 0.26 20.34 10.73
CA PHE A 138 -1.11 20.82 10.54
C PHE A 138 -1.23 22.36 10.76
N GLU A 139 -0.11 23.08 10.77
CA GLU A 139 -0.04 24.50 11.13
C GLU A 139 -0.29 25.49 9.98
N ARG A 140 -0.34 25.07 8.69
CA ARG A 140 -0.80 25.99 7.63
C ARG A 140 -2.29 25.84 7.34
N ARG A 141 -3.07 26.25 8.34
CA ARG A 141 -4.33 26.96 8.09
C ARG A 141 -3.98 28.30 7.45
N ASP A 142 -3.90 28.34 6.13
CA ASP A 142 -3.88 29.61 5.39
C ASP A 142 -5.33 29.94 5.03
N VAL A 143 -5.94 30.76 5.90
CA VAL A 143 -7.06 31.66 5.61
C VAL A 143 -6.62 32.80 4.71
#